data_AF-A0A6C0JFC6-F1
#
_entry.id   AF-A0A6C0JFC6-F1
#
_cell.length_a   1.000
_cell.length_b   1.000
_cell.length_c   1.000
_cell.angle_alpha   90.00
_cell.angle_beta   90.00
_cell.angle_gamma   90.00
#
_symmetry.space_group_name_H-M   'P 1'
#
loop_
_entity.id
_entity.type
_entity.pdbx_description
1 polymer ?
#
loop_
_entity_poly.entity_id
_entity_poly.type
_entity_poly.pdbx_seq_one_letter_code
_entity_poly.pdbx_strand_id
1 'polypeptide(L)'
;MIVDVNCDDGSIQIARVVHEHAGMFAINFLELKKVGIYDFSSNTELVSKESVSGFYDVNNLEATDLYVKVNNGYELIDDSEDEDYTGSEDDDDDESEDESLVDEDENEEA
;
A
#
# COMPACT_ATOMS: atom_id res chain seq x y z
N MET A 1 -18.67 -3.76 4.50
CA MET A 1 -17.82 -2.96 3.59
C MET A 1 -16.60 -2.53 4.38
N ILE A 2 -15.40 -2.67 3.83
CA ILE A 2 -14.15 -2.23 4.46
C ILE A 2 -13.72 -0.91 3.84
N VAL A 3 -13.16 -0.01 4.65
CA VAL A 3 -12.75 1.34 4.24
C VAL A 3 -11.44 1.72 4.91
N ASP A 4 -10.64 2.54 4.23
CA ASP A 4 -9.49 3.24 4.79
C ASP A 4 -9.91 4.61 5.27
N VAL A 5 -9.71 4.89 6.55
CA VAL A 5 -10.04 6.16 7.18
C VAL A 5 -8.77 6.90 7.53
N ASN A 6 -8.69 8.15 7.08
CA ASN A 6 -7.63 9.06 7.46
C ASN A 6 -7.96 9.66 8.84
N CYS A 7 -7.12 9.37 9.82
CA CYS A 7 -7.21 9.94 11.16
C CYS A 7 -6.60 11.34 11.19
N ASP A 8 -6.99 12.15 12.17
CA ASP A 8 -6.50 13.54 12.32
C ASP A 8 -4.97 13.62 12.52
N ASP A 9 -4.35 12.52 12.99
CA ASP A 9 -2.90 12.37 13.16
C ASP A 9 -2.15 12.12 11.83
N GLY A 10 -2.86 12.07 10.70
CA GLY A 10 -2.30 11.80 9.36
C GLY A 10 -2.02 10.32 9.09
N SER A 11 -2.34 9.44 10.04
CA SER A 11 -2.27 7.99 9.87
C SER A 11 -3.53 7.46 9.21
N ILE A 12 -3.38 6.44 8.35
CA ILE A 12 -4.51 5.73 7.74
C ILE A 12 -4.79 4.46 8.53
N GLN A 13 -6.05 4.23 8.89
CA GLN A 13 -6.48 3.01 9.57
C GLN A 13 -7.63 2.35 8.82
N ILE A 14 -7.56 1.03 8.76
CA ILE A 14 -8.62 0.19 8.19
C ILE A 14 -9.76 0.07 9.19
N ALA A 15 -10.98 0.21 8.69
CA ALA A 15 -12.19 0.02 9.46
C ALA A 15 -13.28 -0.67 8.65
N ARG A 16 -14.22 -1.34 9.33
CA ARG A 16 -15.43 -1.85 8.65
C ARG A 16 -16.60 -0.91 8.88
N VAL A 17 -17.38 -0.68 7.85
CA VAL A 17 -18.68 -0.02 7.94
C VAL A 17 -19.69 -0.98 8.53
N VAL A 18 -20.23 -0.61 9.69
CA VAL A 18 -21.32 -1.30 10.37
C VAL A 18 -22.66 -0.74 9.92
N HIS A 19 -22.75 0.59 9.85
CA HIS A 19 -23.95 1.31 9.45
C HIS A 19 -23.58 2.54 8.62
N GLU A 20 -24.40 2.81 7.61
CA GLU A 20 -24.31 4.06 6.85
C GLU A 20 -25.36 5.05 7.38
N HIS A 21 -24.92 6.27 7.65
CA HIS A 21 -25.78 7.41 7.97
C HIS A 21 -25.71 8.44 6.82
N ALA A 22 -26.63 9.40 6.83
CA ALA A 22 -26.67 10.47 5.85
C ALA A 22 -25.42 11.37 5.99
N GLY A 23 -24.40 11.12 5.16
CA GLY A 23 -23.13 11.86 5.16
C GLY A 23 -22.06 11.35 6.13
N MET A 24 -22.33 10.27 6.89
CA MET A 24 -21.39 9.69 7.84
C MET A 24 -21.42 8.16 7.78
N PHE A 25 -20.32 7.52 8.18
CA PHE A 25 -20.23 6.08 8.34
C PHE A 25 -20.00 5.73 9.81
N ALA A 26 -20.83 4.84 10.34
CA ALA A 26 -20.58 4.17 11.61
C ALA A 26 -19.65 2.98 11.32
N ILE A 27 -18.42 3.09 11.78
CA ILE A 27 -17.35 2.13 11.51
C ILE A 27 -16.82 1.48 12.79
N ASN A 28 -16.23 0.29 12.67
CA ASN A 28 -15.35 -0.26 13.71
C ASN A 28 -13.92 -0.28 13.17
N PHE A 29 -12.99 0.34 13.90
CA PHE A 29 -11.57 0.27 13.56
C PHE A 29 -11.01 -1.13 13.78
N LEU A 30 -10.03 -1.47 12.96
CA LEU A 30 -9.21 -2.67 13.12
C LEU A 30 -8.13 -2.39 14.18
N GLU A 31 -8.16 -3.13 15.27
CA GLU A 31 -7.23 -2.97 16.38
C GLU A 31 -6.36 -4.22 16.56
N LEU A 32 -5.11 -4.01 16.98
CA LEU A 32 -4.22 -5.12 17.34
C LEU A 32 -4.69 -5.75 18.66
N LYS A 33 -5.21 -6.97 18.59
CA LYS A 33 -5.71 -7.71 19.76
C LYS A 33 -4.61 -8.51 20.45
N LYS A 34 -3.70 -9.10 19.66
CA LYS A 34 -2.52 -9.84 20.12
C LYS A 34 -1.38 -9.62 19.14
N VAL A 35 -0.15 -9.97 19.51
CA VAL A 35 1.02 -9.92 18.61
C VAL A 35 0.69 -10.63 17.30
N GLY A 36 0.69 -9.88 16.19
CA GLY A 36 0.35 -10.35 14.84
C GLY A 36 -1.14 -10.52 14.54
N ILE A 37 -2.04 -10.48 15.55
CA ILE A 37 -3.48 -10.70 15.38
C ILE A 37 -4.26 -9.40 15.56
N TYR A 38 -4.95 -9.01 14.51
CA TYR A 38 -5.85 -7.89 14.44
C TYR A 38 -7.32 -8.34 14.52
N ASP A 39 -8.18 -7.50 15.09
CA ASP A 39 -9.61 -7.77 15.20
C ASP A 39 -10.38 -6.45 15.16
N PHE A 40 -11.61 -6.50 14.66
CA PHE A 40 -12.44 -5.30 14.67
C PHE A 40 -12.87 -4.97 16.10
N SER A 41 -12.65 -3.73 16.49
CA SER A 41 -13.11 -3.24 17.77
C SER A 41 -14.62 -3.42 17.91
N SER A 42 -15.06 -3.64 19.13
CA SER A 42 -16.49 -3.54 19.45
C SER A 42 -16.94 -2.08 19.57
N ASN A 43 -16.00 -1.13 19.59
CA ASN A 43 -16.30 0.29 19.63
C ASN A 43 -16.69 0.78 18.24
N THR A 44 -17.87 1.39 18.13
CA THR A 44 -18.36 1.98 16.88
C THR A 44 -18.13 3.48 16.89
N GLU A 45 -17.41 3.97 15.91
CA GLU A 45 -17.11 5.39 15.73
C GLU A 45 -17.81 5.93 14.49
N LEU A 46 -18.19 7.20 14.54
CA LEU A 46 -18.82 7.89 13.43
C LEU A 46 -17.78 8.76 12.73
N VAL A 47 -17.54 8.46 11.46
CA VAL A 47 -16.59 9.21 10.63
C VAL A 47 -17.31 9.83 9.44
N SER A 48 -16.84 11.00 9.02
CA SER A 48 -17.34 11.64 7.80
C SER A 48 -16.93 10.84 6.59
N LYS A 49 -17.78 10.77 5.57
CA LYS A 49 -17.41 10.12 4.29
C LYS A 49 -16.20 10.77 3.63
N GLU A 50 -15.96 12.04 3.94
CA GLU A 50 -14.82 12.83 3.46
C GLU A 50 -13.48 12.37 4.08
N SER A 51 -13.50 11.76 5.27
CA SER A 51 -12.31 11.19 5.91
C SER A 51 -11.93 9.84 5.33
N VAL A 52 -12.79 9.23 4.51
CA VAL A 52 -12.51 7.94 3.88
C VAL A 52 -11.58 8.18 2.68
N SER A 53 -10.37 7.62 2.74
CA SER A 53 -9.40 7.69 1.65
C SER A 53 -9.50 6.52 0.68
N GLY A 54 -10.06 5.38 1.11
CA GLY A 54 -10.15 4.17 0.30
C GLY A 54 -11.40 3.36 0.62
N PHE A 55 -11.97 2.71 -0.39
CA PHE A 55 -13.13 1.84 -0.26
C PHE A 55 -12.79 0.48 -0.84
N TYR A 56 -12.94 -0.56 -0.03
CA TYR A 56 -12.88 -1.93 -0.51
C TYR A 56 -14.33 -2.43 -0.61
N ASP A 57 -14.73 -2.85 -1.82
CA ASP A 57 -16.06 -3.40 -2.09
C ASP A 57 -16.22 -4.83 -1.52
N VAL A 58 -15.62 -5.09 -0.36
CA VAL A 58 -15.60 -6.37 0.31
C VAL A 58 -16.07 -6.22 1.75
N ASN A 59 -16.58 -7.30 2.32
CA ASN A 59 -17.07 -7.31 3.71
C ASN A 59 -16.07 -7.92 4.69
N ASN A 60 -15.08 -8.65 4.19
CA ASN A 60 -14.08 -9.34 4.99
C ASN A 60 -12.70 -8.88 4.60
N LEU A 61 -11.81 -8.78 5.59
CA LEU A 61 -10.39 -8.48 5.38
C LEU A 61 -9.68 -9.51 4.49
N GLU A 62 -10.07 -10.78 4.59
CA GLU A 62 -9.52 -11.87 3.75
C GLU A 62 -9.74 -11.67 2.25
N ALA A 63 -10.70 -10.84 1.87
CA ALA A 63 -11.00 -10.54 0.47
C ALA A 63 -10.30 -9.26 -0.03
N THR A 64 -9.56 -8.55 0.84
CA THR A 64 -8.70 -7.45 0.40
C THR A 64 -7.31 -7.95 0.02
N ASP A 65 -7.00 -9.23 0.23
CA ASP A 65 -5.66 -9.83 0.07
C ASP A 65 -4.54 -9.14 0.89
N LEU A 66 -4.92 -8.26 1.83
CA LEU A 66 -4.00 -7.57 2.75
C LEU A 66 -3.90 -8.31 4.10
N TYR A 67 -4.94 -9.05 4.46
CA TYR A 67 -5.03 -9.78 5.70
C TYR A 67 -5.59 -11.17 5.45
N VAL A 68 -5.21 -12.14 6.26
CA VAL A 68 -5.77 -13.50 6.23
C VAL A 68 -6.60 -13.74 7.48
N LYS A 69 -7.77 -14.37 7.31
CA LYS A 69 -8.61 -14.76 8.43
C LYS A 69 -8.05 -15.99 9.13
N VAL A 70 -7.85 -15.90 10.44
CA VAL A 70 -7.35 -16.99 11.28
C VAL A 70 -8.34 -17.29 12.40
N ASN A 71 -8.13 -18.41 13.11
CA ASN A 71 -9.05 -18.87 14.17
C ASN A 71 -9.29 -17.81 15.28
N ASN A 72 -8.40 -16.83 15.41
CA ASN A 72 -8.40 -15.88 16.52
C ASN A 72 -8.49 -14.40 16.09
N GLY A 73 -8.76 -14.11 14.81
CA GLY A 73 -8.83 -12.76 14.26
C GLY A 73 -8.36 -12.72 12.79
N TYR A 74 -7.61 -11.68 12.45
CA TYR A 74 -6.97 -11.49 11.16
C TYR A 74 -5.47 -11.29 11.35
N GLU A 75 -4.65 -11.88 10.48
CA GLU A 75 -3.20 -11.63 10.45
C GLU A 75 -2.88 -10.80 9.23
N LEU A 76 -1.98 -9.82 9.37
CA LEU A 76 -1.49 -9.06 8.24
C LEU A 76 -0.70 -10.00 7.32
N ILE A 77 -0.98 -9.95 6.03
CA ILE A 77 -0.15 -10.63 5.05
C ILE A 77 1.08 -9.75 4.88
N ASP A 78 2.17 -10.14 5.53
CA ASP A 78 3.46 -9.46 5.43
C ASP A 78 4.08 -9.81 4.07
N ASP A 79 3.86 -8.96 3.07
CA ASP A 79 4.47 -9.09 1.73
C ASP A 79 5.89 -8.47 1.70
N SER A 80 6.41 -8.02 2.84
CA SER A 80 7.77 -7.46 2.97
C SER A 80 8.89 -8.49 2.77
N GLU A 81 8.58 -9.75 2.42
CA GLU A 81 9.58 -10.71 1.92
C GLU A 81 9.98 -10.50 0.44
N ASP A 82 9.42 -9.50 -0.27
CA ASP A 82 9.85 -9.12 -1.64
C ASP A 82 10.71 -7.83 -1.68
N GLU A 83 11.25 -7.38 -0.54
CA GLU A 83 12.24 -6.27 -0.48
C GLU A 83 13.71 -6.74 -0.41
N ASP A 84 14.01 -7.99 -0.78
CA ASP A 84 15.39 -8.43 -1.10
C ASP A 84 15.64 -8.47 -2.61
N TYR A 85 15.09 -7.49 -3.37
CA TYR A 85 15.80 -7.07 -4.59
C TYR A 85 16.99 -6.21 -4.16
N THR A 86 18.01 -6.88 -3.63
CA THR A 86 19.37 -6.41 -3.82
C THR A 86 19.58 -6.43 -5.33
N GLY A 87 19.33 -5.30 -5.99
CA GLY A 87 19.87 -5.05 -7.30
C GLY A 87 21.36 -5.35 -7.17
N SER A 88 21.77 -6.53 -7.63
CA SER A 88 23.16 -6.78 -7.93
C SER A 88 23.42 -5.83 -9.08
N GLU A 89 23.78 -4.59 -8.74
CA GLU A 89 24.74 -3.82 -9.50
C GLU A 89 25.97 -4.72 -9.56
N ASP A 90 25.93 -5.67 -10.50
CA ASP A 90 27.10 -6.20 -11.18
C ASP A 90 27.88 -4.96 -11.62
N ASP A 91 28.81 -4.58 -10.74
CA ASP A 91 30.23 -4.43 -11.00
C ASP A 91 30.64 -4.82 -12.44
N ASP A 92 30.19 -4.04 -13.43
CA ASP A 92 30.82 -3.95 -14.74
C ASP A 92 31.50 -2.56 -14.82
N ASP A 93 32.45 -2.38 -13.90
CA ASP A 93 33.67 -1.62 -14.15
C ASP A 93 34.51 -2.45 -15.13
N ASP A 94 34.16 -2.43 -16.43
CA ASP A 94 35.09 -2.86 -17.48
C ASP A 94 35.35 -1.68 -18.43
N GLU A 95 36.38 -0.97 -18.02
CA GLU A 95 37.22 -0.05 -18.76
C GLU A 95 37.53 -0.61 -20.16
N SER A 96 37.11 0.05 -21.25
CA SER A 96 37.73 0.09 -22.61
C SER A 96 36.72 0.66 -23.62
N GLU A 97 37.06 1.42 -24.66
CA GLU A 97 38.31 1.74 -25.32
C GLU A 97 38.08 3.03 -26.15
N ASP A 98 39.16 3.76 -26.39
CA ASP A 98 39.29 4.95 -27.22
C ASP A 98 38.72 4.77 -28.65
N GLU A 99 37.76 5.61 -29.07
CA GLU A 99 37.44 5.80 -30.49
C GLU A 99 37.52 7.29 -30.89
N SER A 100 38.76 7.73 -31.10
CA SER A 100 39.09 8.93 -31.87
C SER A 100 38.77 8.72 -33.35
N LEU A 101 37.74 9.40 -33.86
CA LEU A 101 37.53 9.57 -35.31
C LEU A 101 37.70 11.04 -35.70
N VAL A 102 38.91 11.31 -36.21
CA VAL A 102 39.26 12.53 -36.93
C VAL A 102 38.65 12.51 -38.34
N ASP A 103 38.04 13.65 -38.68
CA ASP A 103 38.01 14.35 -39.97
C ASP A 103 37.62 13.62 -41.27
N GLU A 104 36.56 14.09 -41.93
CA GLU A 104 36.51 14.17 -43.41
C GLU A 104 35.63 15.35 -43.85
N ASP A 105 36.30 16.40 -44.35
CA ASP A 105 35.81 17.47 -45.24
C ASP A 105 34.86 16.94 -46.34
N GLU A 106 33.61 17.44 -46.42
CA GLU A 106 32.85 17.47 -47.68
C GLU A 106 32.05 18.77 -47.84
N ASN A 107 32.66 19.68 -48.59
CA ASN A 107 32.05 20.66 -49.49
C ASN A 107 30.73 20.18 -50.14
N GLU A 108 29.62 20.91 -49.97
CA GLU A 108 28.69 21.17 -51.10
C GLU A 108 27.77 22.39 -50.87
N GLU A 109 27.50 23.10 -51.95
CA GLU A 109 27.00 24.47 -52.03
C GLU A 109 25.47 24.60 -52.08
N ALA A 110 24.94 25.76 -51.65
CA ALA A 110 23.80 26.46 -52.26
C ALA A 110 23.65 27.89 -51.72
#